data_AF-A0A0A7S8Q5-F1
#
_entry.id   AF-A0A0A7S8Q5-F1
#
_cell.length_a   1.000
_cell.length_b   1.000
_cell.length_c   1.000
_cell.angle_alpha   90.00
_cell.angle_beta   90.00
_cell.angle_gamma   90.00
#
_symmetry.space_group_name_H-M   'P 1'
#
loop_
_entity.id
_entity.type
_entity.pdbx_description
1 polymer ?
#
loop_
_entity_poly.entity_id
_entity_poly.type
_entity_poly.pdbx_seq_one_letter_code
_entity_poly.pdbx_strand_id
1 'polypeptide(L)'
;MLNVIAEKPLVGSKETFEWLTDIIESRDGREHRIMLRSLPRVTLDYSFIAHPHNRSRYINLLHNNSTDIWFIPDWFRAVYIGPINKNTFLFENYFNNHEGDNLLIYQDSSKNEVATWLKSSKIESLEFVFDNQKHQEMEFIFKDPTDEKKQGLYLVNDYLTAYLLPLQECCLKNVTYKTPNFDTQFDVTIELIESPIYRAKSIETETYLGIEVLHNNYSVNESSFNKNIDIVDYELGKITRMERWDRTKSSGIIKFYLDGLDEITKFKEFIYRIGGRLTPFWLCDDVNVCDDNIRGNQITIKSIYYSDLPSFKYLALFHDNSVVYVKIMDVKQDEYDNTVLIIDKTIKKPVKKISHLMLCRFDSDSVQIKYNTNQQAESNIQVVEVFDDQYF
;
A
#
# COMPACT_ATOMS: atom_id res chain seq x y z
N MET A 1 24.31 18.63 -16.25
CA MET A 1 24.68 17.56 -15.30
C MET A 1 23.41 17.25 -14.53
N LEU A 2 22.96 15.99 -14.49
CA LEU A 2 21.72 15.64 -13.80
C LEU A 2 21.90 15.79 -12.28
N ASN A 3 20.91 16.37 -11.60
CA ASN A 3 20.89 16.45 -10.15
C ASN A 3 20.42 15.10 -9.59
N VAL A 4 21.36 14.25 -9.17
CA VAL A 4 21.04 12.87 -8.74
C VAL A 4 21.47 12.66 -7.30
N ILE A 5 20.58 12.09 -6.48
CA ILE A 5 20.93 11.56 -5.15
C ILE A 5 21.08 10.05 -5.26
N ALA A 6 22.32 9.58 -5.39
CA ALA A 6 22.62 8.16 -5.60
C ALA A 6 22.94 7.40 -4.31
N GLU A 7 22.85 8.07 -3.15
CA GLU A 7 23.14 7.43 -1.85
C GLU A 7 21.97 6.56 -1.40
N LYS A 8 22.31 5.40 -0.83
CA LYS A 8 21.34 4.45 -0.30
C LYS A 8 20.64 5.03 0.94
N PRO A 9 19.30 4.92 1.05
CA PRO A 9 18.58 5.33 2.25
C PRO A 9 18.98 4.47 3.45
N LEU A 10 19.02 5.10 4.61
CA LEU A 10 19.05 4.45 5.92
C LEU A 10 17.70 3.78 6.20
N VAL A 11 17.69 2.89 7.20
CA VAL A 11 16.48 2.24 7.69
C VAL A 11 15.44 3.27 8.13
N GLY A 12 14.17 3.01 7.84
CA GLY A 12 13.05 3.84 8.28
C GLY A 12 12.59 4.88 7.26
N SER A 13 12.82 4.64 5.96
CA SER A 13 12.21 5.49 4.93
C SER A 13 10.69 5.41 4.97
N LYS A 14 10.02 6.49 4.59
CA LYS A 14 8.57 6.58 4.57
C LYS A 14 8.12 7.02 3.18
N GLU A 15 7.06 6.39 2.72
CA GLU A 15 6.36 6.78 1.50
C GLU A 15 4.93 7.14 1.86
N THR A 16 4.50 8.32 1.44
CA THR A 16 3.17 8.84 1.74
C THR A 16 2.43 9.11 0.44
N PHE A 17 1.24 8.50 0.32
CA PHE A 17 0.31 8.70 -0.78
C PHE A 17 -0.83 9.60 -0.32
N GLU A 18 -0.99 10.75 -0.98
CA GLU A 18 -2.02 11.74 -0.65
C GLU A 18 -3.00 11.91 -1.80
N TRP A 19 -4.21 11.37 -1.61
CA TRP A 19 -5.35 11.67 -2.46
C TRP A 19 -5.94 13.04 -2.09
N LEU A 20 -6.94 13.47 -2.86
CA LEU A 20 -7.72 14.65 -2.52
C LEU A 20 -9.18 14.35 -2.81
N THR A 21 -9.93 14.13 -1.74
CA THR A 21 -11.36 13.85 -1.81
C THR A 21 -12.14 14.85 -0.98
N ASP A 22 -13.39 15.08 -1.37
CA ASP A 22 -14.35 15.86 -0.60
C ASP A 22 -15.51 14.95 -0.16
N ILE A 23 -16.00 15.14 1.06
CA ILE A 23 -17.04 14.33 1.67
C ILE A 23 -18.15 15.24 2.17
N ILE A 24 -19.33 15.07 1.60
CA ILE A 24 -20.54 15.76 2.00
C ILE A 24 -21.40 14.75 2.75
N GLU A 25 -21.48 14.91 4.06
CA GLU A 25 -22.29 14.05 4.92
C GLU A 25 -23.71 14.62 5.10
N SER A 26 -24.71 13.77 4.89
CA SER A 26 -26.12 14.05 5.16
C SER A 26 -26.44 13.87 6.63
N ARG A 27 -27.58 14.40 7.07
CA ARG A 27 -28.02 14.32 8.48
C ARG A 27 -28.21 12.88 8.96
N ASP A 28 -28.57 11.96 8.08
CA ASP A 28 -28.73 10.53 8.34
C ASP A 28 -27.39 9.75 8.36
N GLY A 29 -26.26 10.44 8.17
CA GLY A 29 -24.91 9.87 8.19
C GLY A 29 -24.44 9.25 6.87
N ARG A 30 -25.26 9.36 5.81
CA ARG A 30 -24.86 8.99 4.45
C ARG A 30 -23.89 10.00 3.87
N GLU A 31 -23.07 9.56 2.93
CA GLU A 31 -21.99 10.39 2.40
C GLU A 31 -22.06 10.46 0.88
N HIS A 32 -21.87 11.66 0.34
CA HIS A 32 -21.52 11.85 -1.06
C HIS A 32 -20.03 12.20 -1.13
N ARG A 33 -19.29 11.45 -1.95
CA ARG A 33 -17.83 11.52 -2.04
C ARG A 33 -17.42 11.93 -3.43
N ILE A 34 -16.51 12.91 -3.52
CA ILE A 34 -16.05 13.46 -4.79
C ILE A 34 -14.52 13.39 -4.83
N MET A 35 -13.98 12.85 -5.92
CA MET A 35 -12.54 12.85 -6.16
C MET A 35 -12.13 14.16 -6.84
N LEU A 36 -11.24 14.92 -6.21
CA LEU A 36 -10.72 16.19 -6.74
C LEU A 36 -9.39 16.01 -7.50
N ARG A 37 -8.71 14.88 -7.31
CA ARG A 37 -7.43 14.56 -7.99
C ARG A 37 -7.45 13.13 -8.51
N SER A 38 -7.05 12.93 -9.77
CA SER A 38 -7.08 11.63 -10.45
C SER A 38 -6.00 10.64 -9.97
N LEU A 39 -4.85 11.15 -9.51
CA LEU A 39 -3.73 10.39 -8.99
C LEU A 39 -3.31 10.98 -7.64
N PRO A 40 -2.85 10.18 -6.67
CA PRO A 40 -2.32 10.73 -5.43
C PRO A 40 -1.02 11.51 -5.69
N ARG A 41 -0.63 12.36 -4.75
CA ARG A 41 0.76 12.85 -4.68
C ARG A 41 1.57 11.87 -3.87
N VAL A 42 2.79 11.57 -4.32
CA VAL A 42 3.69 10.66 -3.61
C VAL A 42 4.85 11.46 -3.04
N THR A 43 4.98 11.42 -1.71
CA THR A 43 6.09 12.03 -0.99
C THR A 43 6.94 10.92 -0.39
N LEU A 44 8.26 11.00 -0.55
CA LEU A 44 9.21 10.08 0.06
C LEU A 44 10.08 10.82 1.06
N ASP A 45 10.14 10.31 2.27
CA ASP A 45 11.03 10.79 3.34
C ASP A 45 12.10 9.74 3.60
N TYR A 46 13.36 10.12 3.46
CA TYR A 46 14.44 9.23 3.84
C TYR A 46 15.69 10.01 4.27
N SER A 47 16.54 9.31 5.01
CA SER A 47 17.84 9.80 5.44
C SER A 47 18.94 9.03 4.75
N PHE A 48 20.06 9.65 4.45
CA PHE A 48 21.25 8.97 3.93
C PHE A 48 22.53 9.59 4.48
N ILE A 49 23.60 8.80 4.52
CA ILE A 49 24.94 9.29 4.86
C ILE A 49 25.67 9.56 3.55
N ALA A 50 26.07 10.80 3.31
CA ALA A 50 26.86 11.12 2.14
C ALA A 50 28.28 10.59 2.29
N HIS A 51 28.77 9.89 1.27
CA HIS A 51 30.17 9.48 1.24
C HIS A 51 31.10 10.71 1.35
N PRO A 52 32.23 10.66 2.09
CA PRO A 52 33.08 11.84 2.31
C PRO A 52 33.53 12.57 1.04
N HIS A 53 33.74 11.82 -0.06
CA HIS A 53 34.10 12.40 -1.36
C HIS A 53 32.93 13.13 -2.05
N ASN A 54 31.69 12.73 -1.78
CA ASN A 54 30.50 13.30 -2.41
C ASN A 54 29.88 14.44 -1.58
N ARG A 55 30.28 14.59 -0.31
CA ARG A 55 29.72 15.58 0.63
C ARG A 55 29.67 17.00 0.05
N SER A 56 30.82 17.54 -0.36
CA SER A 56 30.91 18.91 -0.88
C SER A 56 30.11 19.06 -2.18
N ARG A 57 30.05 18.00 -3.00
CA ARG A 57 29.25 17.97 -4.22
C ARG A 57 27.76 18.07 -3.89
N TYR A 58 27.25 17.28 -2.94
CA TYR A 58 25.83 17.37 -2.54
C TYR A 58 25.47 18.73 -1.95
N ILE A 59 26.29 19.29 -1.06
CA ILE A 59 26.06 20.61 -0.48
C ILE A 59 25.99 21.68 -1.60
N ASN A 60 26.94 21.68 -2.53
CA ASN A 60 26.95 22.63 -3.63
C ASN A 60 25.75 22.45 -4.59
N LEU A 61 25.38 21.21 -4.89
CA LEU A 61 24.20 20.92 -5.72
C LEU A 61 22.91 21.38 -5.05
N LEU A 62 22.75 21.10 -3.75
CA LEU A 62 21.58 21.52 -2.98
C LEU A 62 21.48 23.05 -2.86
N HIS A 63 22.61 23.74 -2.68
CA HIS A 63 22.63 25.20 -2.62
C HIS A 63 22.26 25.87 -3.94
N ASN A 64 22.74 25.32 -5.07
CA ASN A 64 22.56 25.95 -6.37
C ASN A 64 21.23 25.55 -7.04
N ASN A 65 20.76 24.33 -6.80
CA ASN A 65 19.72 23.68 -7.61
C ASN A 65 18.53 23.20 -6.76
N SER A 66 18.23 23.86 -5.64
CA SER A 66 17.17 23.42 -4.71
C SER A 66 15.78 23.35 -5.35
N THR A 67 15.50 24.20 -6.33
CA THR A 67 14.20 24.26 -7.05
C THR A 67 14.18 23.47 -8.35
N ASP A 68 15.32 22.93 -8.78
CA ASP A 68 15.40 22.18 -10.02
C ASP A 68 14.79 20.79 -9.88
N ILE A 69 14.68 20.07 -11.00
CA ILE A 69 14.29 18.66 -11.01
C ILE A 69 15.48 17.82 -10.52
N TRP A 70 15.19 16.90 -9.62
CA TRP A 70 16.12 15.91 -9.09
C TRP A 70 15.71 14.50 -9.52
N PHE A 71 16.70 13.63 -9.63
CA PHE A 71 16.52 12.23 -9.97
C PHE A 71 16.91 11.37 -8.77
N ILE A 72 16.00 10.49 -8.36
CA ILE A 72 16.21 9.61 -7.22
C ILE A 72 15.97 8.17 -7.66
N PRO A 73 16.91 7.25 -7.35
CA PRO A 73 16.76 5.85 -7.70
C PRO A 73 15.69 5.18 -6.84
N ASP A 74 14.85 4.38 -7.48
CA ASP A 74 13.90 3.51 -6.78
C ASP A 74 14.64 2.28 -6.21
N TRP A 75 15.08 2.41 -4.97
CA TRP A 75 15.78 1.36 -4.22
C TRP A 75 14.97 0.08 -4.02
N PHE A 76 13.64 0.14 -4.12
CA PHE A 76 12.78 -1.03 -3.95
C PHE A 76 12.71 -1.90 -5.21
N ARG A 77 13.03 -1.31 -6.37
CA ARG A 77 13.06 -2.00 -7.67
C ARG A 77 14.47 -2.34 -8.14
N ALA A 78 15.46 -2.36 -7.24
CA ALA A 78 16.83 -2.68 -7.62
C ALA A 78 16.95 -4.11 -8.17
N VAL A 79 17.49 -4.24 -9.38
CA VAL A 79 17.74 -5.54 -10.03
C VAL A 79 19.24 -5.79 -10.09
N TYR A 80 19.68 -6.95 -9.63
CA TYR A 80 21.08 -7.36 -9.75
C TYR A 80 21.36 -7.88 -11.17
N ILE A 81 22.37 -7.31 -11.83
CA ILE A 81 22.78 -7.73 -13.19
C ILE A 81 24.10 -8.51 -13.19
N GLY A 82 24.86 -8.46 -12.10
CA GLY A 82 26.18 -9.10 -12.04
C GLY A 82 27.30 -8.25 -12.66
N PRO A 83 28.40 -8.88 -13.11
CA PRO A 83 29.54 -8.15 -13.65
C PRO A 83 29.21 -7.59 -15.03
N ILE A 84 29.53 -6.32 -15.25
CA ILE A 84 29.32 -5.62 -16.51
C ILE A 84 30.66 -5.08 -16.99
N ASN A 85 31.04 -5.41 -18.22
CA ASN A 85 32.19 -4.79 -18.86
C ASN A 85 31.76 -3.48 -19.53
N LYS A 86 32.69 -2.55 -19.62
CA LYS A 86 32.59 -1.33 -20.40
C LYS A 86 32.18 -1.66 -21.84
N ASN A 87 31.35 -0.81 -22.43
CA ASN A 87 30.78 -1.02 -23.77
C ASN A 87 29.89 -2.29 -23.89
N THR A 88 29.29 -2.77 -22.79
CA THR A 88 28.19 -3.73 -22.91
C THR A 88 26.92 -2.97 -23.34
N PHE A 89 26.28 -3.42 -24.42
CA PHE A 89 25.17 -2.69 -25.07
C PHE A 89 23.82 -3.42 -25.04
N LEU A 90 23.72 -4.60 -24.42
CA LEU A 90 22.49 -5.39 -24.44
C LEU A 90 22.09 -5.74 -23.01
N PHE A 91 20.99 -5.14 -22.55
CA PHE A 91 20.35 -5.37 -21.27
C PHE A 91 18.90 -5.76 -21.47
N GLU A 92 18.40 -6.62 -20.59
CA GLU A 92 16.98 -6.89 -20.53
C GLU A 92 16.25 -5.65 -19.99
N ASN A 93 15.07 -5.39 -20.55
CA ASN A 93 14.25 -4.27 -20.10
C ASN A 93 13.43 -4.67 -18.87
N TYR A 94 14.08 -4.75 -17.70
CA TYR A 94 13.43 -5.17 -16.46
C TYR A 94 12.29 -4.26 -16.00
N PHE A 95 12.26 -3.01 -16.45
CA PHE A 95 11.33 -1.99 -15.96
C PHE A 95 10.36 -1.47 -17.03
N ASN A 96 10.32 -2.07 -18.22
CA ASN A 96 9.57 -1.57 -19.38
C ASN A 96 9.91 -0.11 -19.73
N ASN A 97 11.18 0.25 -19.65
CA ASN A 97 11.71 1.57 -19.96
C ASN A 97 11.45 1.97 -21.42
N HIS A 98 11.16 3.24 -21.63
CA HIS A 98 11.06 3.89 -22.93
C HIS A 98 12.41 4.52 -23.32
N GLU A 99 12.56 4.84 -24.60
CA GLU A 99 13.75 5.54 -25.09
C GLU A 99 13.88 6.91 -24.40
N GLY A 100 15.02 7.16 -23.77
CA GLY A 100 15.26 8.39 -23.00
C GLY A 100 15.11 8.24 -21.48
N ASP A 101 14.59 7.12 -20.98
CA ASP A 101 14.48 6.88 -19.54
C ASP A 101 15.87 6.77 -18.89
N ASN A 102 16.06 7.42 -17.75
CA ASN A 102 17.32 7.39 -17.03
C ASN A 102 17.34 6.26 -16.00
N LEU A 103 18.44 5.53 -15.97
CA LEU A 103 18.69 4.43 -15.05
C LEU A 103 19.99 4.69 -14.29
N LEU A 104 20.02 4.30 -13.02
CA LEU A 104 21.24 4.30 -12.22
C LEU A 104 21.86 2.90 -12.27
N ILE A 105 23.12 2.84 -12.68
CA ILE A 105 23.97 1.68 -12.48
C ILE A 105 24.77 1.92 -11.21
N TYR A 106 24.60 1.02 -10.26
CA TYR A 106 25.13 1.17 -8.90
C TYR A 106 25.95 -0.06 -8.52
N GLN A 107 27.19 0.15 -8.07
CA GLN A 107 27.98 -0.87 -7.37
C GLN A 107 28.21 -0.44 -5.92
N ASP A 108 28.63 0.82 -5.73
CA ASP A 108 28.80 1.44 -4.41
C ASP A 108 28.64 2.97 -4.50
N SER A 109 28.69 3.66 -3.37
CA SER A 109 28.54 5.12 -3.29
C SER A 109 29.65 5.90 -4.01
N SER A 110 30.80 5.26 -4.26
CA SER A 110 31.92 5.83 -5.03
C SER A 110 31.85 5.50 -6.51
N LYS A 111 31.15 4.43 -6.88
CA LYS A 111 31.10 3.85 -8.22
C LYS A 111 29.66 3.64 -8.66
N ASN A 112 29.10 4.72 -9.19
CA ASN A 112 27.78 4.77 -9.80
C ASN A 112 27.82 5.64 -11.07
N GLU A 113 26.97 5.30 -12.04
CA GLU A 113 26.78 6.12 -13.24
C GLU A 113 25.32 6.14 -13.66
N VAL A 114 24.89 7.26 -14.24
CA VAL A 114 23.56 7.38 -14.85
C VAL A 114 23.68 7.01 -16.32
N ALA A 115 22.91 6.02 -16.75
CA ALA A 115 22.80 5.59 -18.14
C ALA A 115 21.39 5.86 -18.66
N THR A 116 21.29 6.31 -19.90
CA THR A 116 20.01 6.55 -20.57
C THR A 116 19.65 5.35 -21.44
N TRP A 117 18.40 4.90 -21.37
CA TRP A 117 17.89 3.79 -22.15
C TRP A 117 17.81 4.14 -23.64
N LEU A 118 18.44 3.31 -24.49
CA LEU A 118 18.52 3.51 -25.93
C LEU A 118 17.66 2.49 -26.69
N LYS A 119 16.88 2.94 -27.67
CA LYS A 119 16.13 2.03 -28.55
C LYS A 119 17.07 1.35 -29.54
N SER A 120 17.17 0.03 -29.44
CA SER A 120 17.91 -0.81 -30.39
C SER A 120 17.32 -0.69 -31.80
N SER A 121 17.99 0.06 -32.68
CA SER A 121 17.86 -0.09 -34.14
C SER A 121 19.06 0.41 -34.96
N LYS A 122 20.22 0.62 -34.32
CA LYS A 122 21.50 0.79 -35.03
C LYS A 122 22.62 0.22 -34.19
N ILE A 123 23.00 -1.01 -34.48
CA ILE A 123 24.40 -1.48 -34.64
C ILE A 123 24.30 -3.00 -34.95
N GLU A 124 24.97 -3.38 -36.02
CA GLU A 124 24.98 -4.72 -36.62
C GLU A 124 25.58 -5.79 -35.66
N SER A 125 24.93 -6.96 -35.64
CA SER A 125 25.41 -8.26 -35.11
C SER A 125 26.77 -8.67 -35.68
N LEU A 126 27.60 -9.58 -35.15
CA LEU A 126 27.70 -10.49 -33.98
C LEU A 126 29.13 -11.10 -34.07
N GLU A 127 29.71 -11.62 -32.98
CA GLU A 127 30.29 -12.99 -32.93
C GLU A 127 30.86 -13.33 -31.52
N PHE A 128 30.67 -14.60 -31.13
CA PHE A 128 30.86 -15.20 -29.81
C PHE A 128 32.21 -15.94 -29.67
N VAL A 129 32.74 -16.10 -28.45
CA VAL A 129 33.51 -17.30 -28.01
C VAL A 129 33.29 -17.57 -26.50
N PHE A 130 33.01 -18.83 -26.12
CA PHE A 130 32.84 -19.36 -24.76
C PHE A 130 34.17 -19.89 -24.16
N ASP A 131 34.36 -19.89 -22.82
CA ASP A 131 34.75 -21.10 -22.02
C ASP A 131 34.58 -20.96 -20.48
N ASN A 132 34.37 -22.13 -19.85
CA ASN A 132 34.10 -22.60 -18.48
C ASN A 132 35.21 -22.34 -17.41
N GLN A 133 35.13 -22.55 -16.08
CA GLN A 133 34.23 -23.22 -15.11
C GLN A 133 34.58 -22.83 -13.63
N LYS A 134 33.58 -22.91 -12.72
CA LYS A 134 33.58 -23.30 -11.26
C LYS A 134 34.13 -22.40 -10.13
N HIS A 135 33.23 -21.92 -9.24
CA HIS A 135 33.08 -22.34 -7.82
C HIS A 135 31.71 -21.92 -7.22
N GLN A 136 31.32 -22.62 -6.15
CA GLN A 136 29.98 -22.81 -5.55
C GLN A 136 29.47 -21.68 -4.61
N GLU A 137 28.16 -21.72 -4.34
CA GLU A 137 27.19 -20.66 -3.99
C GLU A 137 27.04 -20.23 -2.50
N MET A 138 26.32 -19.12 -2.28
CA MET A 138 25.10 -19.08 -1.45
C MET A 138 23.91 -18.67 -2.35
N GLU A 139 22.85 -19.48 -2.39
CA GLU A 139 21.68 -19.30 -3.26
C GLU A 139 20.74 -18.19 -2.76
N PHE A 140 20.44 -17.24 -3.65
CA PHE A 140 19.19 -16.50 -3.64
C PHE A 140 18.36 -17.03 -4.81
N ILE A 141 17.14 -17.51 -4.54
CA ILE A 141 16.24 -17.98 -5.58
C ILE A 141 15.64 -16.75 -6.26
N PHE A 142 16.29 -16.32 -7.34
CA PHE A 142 15.74 -15.36 -8.29
C PHE A 142 14.85 -16.11 -9.27
N LYS A 143 13.73 -15.49 -9.65
CA LYS A 143 12.88 -16.03 -10.71
C LYS A 143 13.63 -15.92 -12.02
N ASP A 144 13.83 -17.04 -12.71
CA ASP A 144 14.36 -17.02 -14.08
C ASP A 144 13.41 -16.19 -14.98
N PRO A 145 13.93 -15.23 -15.76
CA PRO A 145 13.11 -14.44 -16.67
C PRO A 145 12.49 -15.35 -17.75
N THR A 146 11.21 -15.14 -18.00
CA THR A 146 10.48 -15.80 -19.08
C THR A 146 10.68 -14.99 -20.36
N ASP A 147 11.17 -15.63 -21.41
CA ASP A 147 11.59 -15.09 -22.72
C ASP A 147 10.96 -13.75 -23.16
N GLU A 148 11.78 -12.73 -23.48
CA GLU A 148 11.53 -11.72 -24.54
C GLU A 148 12.76 -10.79 -24.81
N LYS A 149 12.71 -10.02 -25.92
CA LYS A 149 13.83 -9.49 -26.75
C LYS A 149 14.83 -8.51 -26.09
N LYS A 150 16.11 -8.57 -26.51
CA LYS A 150 17.25 -7.73 -26.07
C LYS A 150 17.17 -6.26 -26.56
N GLN A 151 17.41 -5.28 -25.67
CA GLN A 151 17.55 -3.83 -25.93
C GLN A 151 18.75 -3.26 -25.14
N GLY A 152 19.14 -1.97 -25.22
CA GLY A 152 20.52 -1.56 -24.83
C GLY A 152 20.74 -0.32 -23.98
N LEU A 153 21.87 -0.31 -23.26
CA LEU A 153 22.42 0.81 -22.49
C LEU A 153 23.87 1.10 -22.93
N TYR A 154 24.33 2.34 -22.80
CA TYR A 154 25.75 2.68 -22.98
C TYR A 154 26.43 2.86 -21.63
N LEU A 155 27.48 2.06 -21.35
CA LEU A 155 28.27 2.16 -20.12
C LEU A 155 29.66 2.72 -20.36
N VAL A 156 30.11 3.56 -19.42
CA VAL A 156 31.43 4.21 -19.47
C VAL A 156 32.45 3.45 -18.62
N ASN A 157 31.99 2.74 -17.59
CA ASN A 157 32.81 2.04 -16.61
C ASN A 157 32.55 0.52 -16.58
N ASP A 158 33.55 -0.23 -16.12
CA ASP A 158 33.42 -1.65 -15.76
C ASP A 158 32.84 -1.78 -14.35
N TYR A 159 32.02 -2.78 -14.09
CA TYR A 159 31.42 -3.08 -12.79
C TYR A 159 31.59 -4.56 -12.44
N LEU A 160 31.99 -4.87 -11.20
CA LEU A 160 32.15 -6.25 -10.75
C LEU A 160 30.82 -6.84 -10.26
N THR A 161 30.02 -6.00 -9.62
CA THR A 161 28.70 -6.32 -9.08
C THR A 161 27.79 -5.12 -9.29
N ALA A 162 27.00 -5.13 -10.37
CA ALA A 162 26.13 -4.02 -10.73
C ALA A 162 24.68 -4.28 -10.34
N TYR A 163 24.04 -3.22 -9.84
CA TYR A 163 22.60 -3.11 -9.65
C TYR A 163 22.05 -2.06 -10.60
N LEU A 164 20.88 -2.32 -11.17
CA LEU A 164 20.13 -1.38 -11.99
C LEU A 164 18.93 -0.86 -11.20
N LEU A 165 18.78 0.46 -11.18
CA LEU A 165 17.66 1.12 -10.53
C LEU A 165 17.03 2.12 -11.49
N PRO A 166 15.69 2.17 -11.61
CA PRO A 166 15.04 3.23 -12.36
C PRO A 166 15.15 4.55 -11.60
N LEU A 167 15.44 5.64 -12.31
CA LEU A 167 15.46 6.97 -11.73
C LEU A 167 14.09 7.61 -11.87
N GLN A 168 13.59 8.15 -10.76
CA GLN A 168 12.34 8.88 -10.69
C GLN A 168 12.61 10.38 -10.60
N GLU A 169 11.83 11.15 -11.36
CA GLU A 169 11.87 12.60 -11.31
C GLU A 169 11.13 13.12 -10.08
N CYS A 170 11.77 14.02 -9.34
CA CYS A 170 11.25 14.56 -8.10
C CYS A 170 11.65 16.02 -7.89
N CYS A 171 10.88 16.69 -7.04
CA CYS A 171 11.18 18.00 -6.50
C CYS A 171 11.56 17.87 -5.02
N LEU A 172 12.58 18.60 -4.57
CA LEU A 172 12.94 18.66 -3.16
C LEU A 172 11.96 19.59 -2.41
N LYS A 173 11.28 19.07 -1.39
CA LYS A 173 10.45 19.89 -0.48
C LYS A 173 11.25 20.43 0.67
N ASN A 174 12.05 19.56 1.28
CA ASN A 174 12.85 19.91 2.44
C ASN A 174 14.13 19.09 2.46
N VAL A 175 15.23 19.74 2.80
CA VAL A 175 16.52 19.09 2.98
C VAL A 175 17.18 19.69 4.21
N THR A 176 17.50 18.84 5.17
CA THR A 176 18.33 19.21 6.31
C THR A 176 19.53 18.29 6.37
N TYR A 177 20.64 18.79 6.90
CA TYR A 177 21.82 17.97 7.08
C TYR A 177 22.46 18.23 8.43
N LYS A 178 23.05 17.18 8.99
CA LYS A 178 23.81 17.22 10.24
C LYS A 178 25.17 16.63 9.96
N THR A 179 26.19 17.25 10.55
CA THR A 179 27.59 16.81 10.44
C THR A 179 28.09 16.34 11.81
N PRO A 180 27.70 15.14 12.28
CA PRO A 180 28.35 14.53 13.43
C PRO A 180 29.77 14.07 13.04
N ASN A 181 30.78 14.78 13.55
CA ASN A 181 32.20 14.47 13.35
C ASN A 181 32.64 14.41 11.87
N PHE A 182 32.69 13.21 11.28
CA PHE A 182 33.24 12.95 9.95
C PHE A 182 32.18 12.60 8.89
N ASP A 183 31.01 12.12 9.32
CA ASP A 183 29.93 11.73 8.42
C ASP A 183 28.88 12.84 8.34
N THR A 184 28.32 13.05 7.14
CA THR A 184 27.21 14.00 6.96
C THR A 184 25.95 13.23 6.66
N GLN A 185 25.00 13.27 7.59
CA GLN A 185 23.67 12.72 7.39
C GLN A 185 22.78 13.81 6.77
N PHE A 186 22.11 13.46 5.69
CA PHE A 186 21.07 14.26 5.06
C PHE A 186 19.72 13.62 5.37
N ASP A 187 18.75 14.45 5.77
CA ASP A 187 17.35 14.08 5.89
C ASP A 187 16.60 14.83 4.78
N VAL A 188 15.99 14.09 3.84
CA VAL A 188 15.40 14.62 2.63
C VAL A 188 13.94 14.21 2.53
N THR A 189 13.09 15.20 2.23
CA THR A 189 11.70 15.03 1.83
C THR A 189 11.58 15.41 0.36
N ILE A 190 11.19 14.45 -0.47
CA ILE A 190 10.97 14.64 -1.92
C ILE A 190 9.51 14.43 -2.28
N GLU A 191 9.05 15.12 -3.31
CA GLU A 191 7.77 14.87 -3.96
C GLU A 191 8.03 14.38 -5.39
N LEU A 192 7.46 13.23 -5.76
CA LEU A 192 7.56 12.71 -7.12
C LEU A 192 6.74 13.58 -8.08
N ILE A 193 7.33 13.93 -9.22
CA ILE A 193 6.63 14.72 -10.26
C ILE A 193 5.55 13.85 -10.92
N GLU A 194 5.94 12.65 -11.34
CA GLU A 194 5.03 11.65 -11.85
C GLU A 194 4.80 10.56 -10.81
N SER A 195 3.56 10.42 -10.39
CA SER A 195 3.20 9.39 -9.41
C SER A 195 3.15 8.02 -10.09
N PRO A 196 3.85 7.01 -9.54
CA PRO A 196 3.83 5.67 -10.10
C PRO A 196 2.41 5.10 -10.13
N ILE A 197 1.99 4.60 -11.29
CA ILE A 197 0.65 4.04 -11.46
C ILE A 197 0.63 2.58 -10.99
N TYR A 198 0.07 2.33 -9.81
CA TYR A 198 -0.14 0.98 -9.28
C TYR A 198 -1.56 0.49 -9.63
N ARG A 199 -1.85 0.33 -10.93
CA ARG A 199 -3.09 -0.30 -11.42
C ARG A 199 -2.74 -1.53 -12.25
N ALA A 200 -2.77 -2.72 -11.65
CA ALA A 200 -2.71 -3.94 -12.46
C ALA A 200 -3.99 -4.09 -13.30
N LYS A 201 -3.83 -4.73 -14.46
CA LYS A 201 -4.88 -4.87 -15.49
C LYS A 201 -5.98 -5.86 -15.08
N SER A 202 -5.68 -6.78 -14.17
CA SER A 202 -6.63 -7.74 -13.58
C SER A 202 -6.07 -8.27 -12.27
N ILE A 203 -6.66 -7.89 -11.14
CA ILE A 203 -6.42 -8.50 -9.83
C ILE A 203 -7.69 -9.24 -9.49
N GLU A 204 -7.58 -10.53 -9.14
CA GLU A 204 -8.70 -11.27 -8.57
C GLU A 204 -8.94 -10.76 -7.15
N THR A 205 -9.89 -9.85 -7.01
CA THR A 205 -10.33 -9.33 -5.70
C THR A 205 -11.62 -10.03 -5.30
N GLU A 206 -11.74 -10.44 -4.04
CA GLU A 206 -13.01 -10.92 -3.52
C GLU A 206 -13.99 -9.74 -3.41
N THR A 207 -15.18 -9.90 -3.99
CA THR A 207 -16.21 -8.85 -3.98
C THR A 207 -17.51 -9.36 -3.40
N TYR A 208 -18.19 -8.51 -2.62
CA TYR A 208 -19.55 -8.73 -2.15
C TYR A 208 -20.40 -7.51 -2.50
N LEU A 209 -21.55 -7.74 -3.15
CA LEU A 209 -22.44 -6.69 -3.65
C LEU A 209 -21.73 -5.69 -4.61
N GLY A 210 -20.71 -6.16 -5.34
CA GLY A 210 -19.90 -5.34 -6.23
C GLY A 210 -18.85 -4.46 -5.54
N ILE A 211 -18.70 -4.59 -4.22
CA ILE A 211 -17.70 -3.88 -3.41
C ILE A 211 -16.60 -4.88 -2.99
N GLU A 212 -15.35 -4.44 -3.00
CA GLU A 212 -14.19 -5.23 -2.59
C GLU A 212 -14.23 -5.59 -1.09
N VAL A 213 -13.84 -6.82 -0.75
CA VAL A 213 -13.77 -7.33 0.63
C VAL A 213 -12.33 -7.50 1.05
N LEU A 214 -11.96 -6.80 2.13
CA LEU A 214 -10.69 -6.95 2.80
C LEU A 214 -10.84 -7.90 4.00
N HIS A 215 -10.18 -9.04 3.92
CA HIS A 215 -10.05 -9.97 5.03
C HIS A 215 -8.92 -9.52 5.93
N ASN A 216 -9.26 -8.95 7.10
CA ASN A 216 -8.24 -8.54 8.04
C ASN A 216 -7.73 -9.75 8.83
N ASN A 217 -6.55 -10.23 8.48
CA ASN A 217 -5.84 -11.25 9.26
C ASN A 217 -4.97 -10.65 10.39
N TYR A 218 -4.97 -9.32 10.55
CA TYR A 218 -4.09 -8.61 11.47
C TYR A 218 -4.85 -8.19 12.74
N SER A 219 -4.30 -8.56 13.90
CA SER A 219 -5.06 -8.94 15.10
C SER A 219 -5.10 -7.91 16.24
N VAL A 220 -4.91 -6.60 15.97
CA VAL A 220 -5.10 -5.58 17.01
C VAL A 220 -5.75 -4.33 16.43
N ASN A 221 -7.07 -4.26 16.57
CA ASN A 221 -7.87 -3.10 16.20
C ASN A 221 -8.27 -2.36 17.48
N GLU A 222 -7.79 -1.13 17.63
CA GLU A 222 -8.40 -0.19 18.58
C GLU A 222 -9.62 0.40 17.88
N SER A 223 -10.80 0.16 18.43
CA SER A 223 -12.06 0.63 17.88
C SER A 223 -12.67 1.69 18.78
N SER A 224 -13.19 2.75 18.18
CA SER A 224 -13.90 3.83 18.86
C SER A 224 -15.25 4.08 18.20
N PHE A 225 -16.24 4.38 19.04
CA PHE A 225 -17.62 4.61 18.62
C PHE A 225 -17.95 6.09 18.63
N ASN A 226 -18.51 6.60 17.53
CA ASN A 226 -18.91 7.99 17.40
C ASN A 226 -20.38 8.11 17.01
N LYS A 227 -21.11 8.98 17.71
CA LYS A 227 -22.50 9.34 17.39
C LYS A 227 -22.61 10.86 17.29
N ASN A 228 -23.20 11.34 16.21
CA ASN A 228 -23.41 12.76 16.00
C ASN A 228 -24.59 13.25 16.86
N ILE A 229 -24.25 13.99 17.93
CA ILE A 229 -25.19 14.47 18.94
C ILE A 229 -25.04 15.99 19.04
N ASP A 230 -26.11 16.71 18.75
CA ASP A 230 -26.22 18.13 19.08
C ASP A 230 -26.59 18.28 20.55
N ILE A 231 -25.79 19.06 21.27
CA ILE A 231 -26.06 19.41 22.66
C ILE A 231 -26.62 20.82 22.67
N VAL A 232 -27.90 20.96 23.05
CA VAL A 232 -28.56 22.23 23.28
C VAL A 232 -28.57 22.46 24.79
N ASP A 233 -27.66 23.31 25.25
CA ASP A 233 -27.57 23.73 26.65
C ASP A 233 -27.87 25.23 26.73
N TYR A 234 -28.83 25.59 27.58
CA TYR A 234 -29.19 26.99 27.86
C TYR A 234 -28.59 27.48 29.19
N GLU A 235 -27.73 26.68 29.85
CA GLU A 235 -27.09 26.94 31.15
C GLU A 235 -28.10 27.17 32.32
N LEU A 236 -29.38 26.90 32.08
CA LEU A 236 -30.48 27.02 33.04
C LEU A 236 -30.84 25.67 33.69
N GLY A 237 -29.99 24.65 33.51
CA GLY A 237 -30.00 23.38 34.25
C GLY A 237 -30.44 22.13 33.47
N LYS A 238 -31.25 22.27 32.41
CA LYS A 238 -31.60 21.13 31.54
C LYS A 238 -30.82 21.17 30.23
N ILE A 239 -30.08 20.10 29.98
CA ILE A 239 -29.36 19.85 28.72
C ILE A 239 -30.25 18.98 27.84
N THR A 240 -30.48 19.40 26.59
CA THR A 240 -31.17 18.58 25.59
C THR A 240 -30.16 18.02 24.60
N ARG A 241 -30.25 16.73 24.30
CA ARG A 241 -29.40 16.07 23.30
C ARG A 241 -30.27 15.64 22.13
N MET A 242 -29.89 16.03 20.92
CA MET A 242 -30.56 15.64 19.70
C MET A 242 -29.60 14.80 18.87
N GLU A 243 -29.97 13.54 18.64
CA GLU A 243 -29.18 12.64 17.82
C GLU A 243 -29.47 12.95 16.34
N ARG A 244 -28.42 13.16 15.54
CA ARG A 244 -28.56 13.33 14.10
C ARG A 244 -28.57 11.99 13.38
N TRP A 245 -27.69 11.08 13.77
CA TRP A 245 -27.60 9.74 13.20
C TRP A 245 -28.45 8.75 13.98
N ASP A 246 -29.20 7.91 13.25
CA ASP A 246 -29.96 6.81 13.83
C ASP A 246 -29.07 5.74 14.46
N ARG A 247 -27.80 5.65 14.00
CA ARG A 247 -26.81 4.65 14.43
C ARG A 247 -25.46 5.29 14.74
N THR A 248 -24.70 4.63 15.59
CA THR A 248 -23.33 5.00 15.94
C THR A 248 -22.38 4.44 14.88
N LYS A 249 -21.44 5.26 14.39
CA LYS A 249 -20.36 4.80 13.49
C LYS A 249 -19.23 4.20 14.32
N SER A 250 -18.75 3.03 13.92
CA SER A 250 -17.47 2.51 14.39
C SER A 250 -16.32 3.12 13.60
N SER A 251 -15.20 3.35 14.26
CA SER A 251 -13.93 3.73 13.64
C SER A 251 -12.83 2.91 14.27
N GLY A 252 -11.77 2.61 13.52
CA GLY A 252 -10.67 1.85 14.07
C GLY A 252 -9.39 1.99 13.27
N ILE A 253 -8.29 1.48 13.82
CA ILE A 253 -6.99 1.47 13.16
C ILE A 253 -6.71 0.05 12.68
N ILE A 254 -6.51 -0.11 11.37
CA ILE A 254 -6.02 -1.36 10.77
C ILE A 254 -4.51 -1.24 10.64
N LYS A 255 -3.79 -2.22 11.21
CA LYS A 255 -2.34 -2.33 11.09
C LYS A 255 -1.98 -3.37 10.06
N PHE A 256 -1.32 -2.94 8.98
CA PHE A 256 -0.80 -3.80 7.93
C PHE A 256 0.68 -4.08 8.20
N TYR A 257 1.02 -5.36 8.29
CA TYR A 257 2.40 -5.84 8.22
C TYR A 257 2.59 -6.49 6.86
N LEU A 258 3.49 -5.92 6.06
CA LEU A 258 3.74 -6.30 4.68
C LEU A 258 5.11 -6.95 4.61
N ASP A 259 5.15 -8.23 4.24
CA ASP A 259 6.37 -9.01 4.10
C ASP A 259 6.58 -9.45 2.65
N GLY A 260 7.63 -8.92 2.04
CA GLY A 260 7.98 -9.13 0.64
C GLY A 260 7.40 -8.08 -0.31
N LEU A 261 8.03 -8.00 -1.49
CA LEU A 261 7.66 -7.02 -2.52
C LEU A 261 6.28 -7.28 -3.13
N ASP A 262 5.84 -8.54 -3.19
CA ASP A 262 4.53 -8.91 -3.73
C ASP A 262 3.39 -8.38 -2.84
N GLU A 263 3.50 -8.56 -1.52
CA GLU A 263 2.52 -8.02 -0.57
C GLU A 263 2.50 -6.48 -0.57
N ILE A 264 3.68 -5.84 -0.58
CA ILE A 264 3.80 -4.38 -0.68
C ILE A 264 3.14 -3.87 -1.97
N THR A 265 3.35 -4.56 -3.09
CA THR A 265 2.76 -4.17 -4.38
C THR A 265 1.24 -4.33 -4.36
N LYS A 266 0.72 -5.47 -3.89
CA LYS A 266 -0.73 -5.70 -3.73
C LYS A 266 -1.38 -4.67 -2.81
N PHE A 267 -0.69 -4.29 -1.73
CA PHE A 267 -1.15 -3.23 -0.83
C PHE A 267 -1.19 -1.87 -1.51
N LYS A 268 -0.14 -1.50 -2.26
CA LYS A 268 -0.13 -0.27 -3.07
C LYS A 268 -1.26 -0.25 -4.10
N GLU A 269 -1.52 -1.38 -4.76
CA GLU A 269 -2.64 -1.49 -5.70
C GLU A 269 -3.99 -1.35 -4.99
N PHE A 270 -4.14 -1.92 -3.79
CA PHE A 270 -5.34 -1.78 -2.98
C PHE A 270 -5.63 -0.32 -2.62
N ILE A 271 -4.66 0.41 -2.06
CA ILE A 271 -4.86 1.82 -1.70
C ILE A 271 -5.14 2.70 -2.94
N TYR A 272 -4.60 2.34 -4.11
CA TYR A 272 -4.91 3.01 -5.38
C TYR A 272 -6.33 2.75 -5.90
N ARG A 273 -6.89 1.56 -5.65
CA ARG A 273 -8.30 1.27 -5.97
C ARG A 273 -9.24 2.00 -5.02
N ILE A 274 -8.89 2.06 -3.74
CA ILE A 274 -9.70 2.74 -2.73
C ILE A 274 -9.68 4.27 -2.93
N GLY A 275 -8.52 4.84 -3.25
CA GLY A 275 -8.41 6.24 -3.64
C GLY A 275 -8.61 7.22 -2.48
N GLY A 276 -7.98 6.97 -1.33
CA GLY A 276 -8.17 7.77 -0.12
C GLY A 276 -9.55 7.52 0.49
N ARG A 277 -10.32 8.58 0.74
CA ARG A 277 -11.65 8.45 1.36
C ARG A 277 -12.79 8.18 0.37
N LEU A 278 -12.48 7.94 -0.92
CA LEU A 278 -13.46 7.88 -2.00
C LEU A 278 -14.29 6.60 -2.02
N THR A 279 -13.62 5.45 -2.13
CA THR A 279 -14.29 4.18 -2.37
C THR A 279 -14.45 3.41 -1.07
N PRO A 280 -15.68 2.98 -0.70
CA PRO A 280 -15.85 2.13 0.47
C PRO A 280 -15.45 0.69 0.14
N PHE A 281 -15.10 -0.07 1.17
CA PHE A 281 -14.79 -1.50 1.09
C PHE A 281 -15.37 -2.24 2.29
N TRP A 282 -15.57 -3.54 2.15
CA TRP A 282 -15.98 -4.38 3.27
C TRP A 282 -14.77 -4.78 4.09
N LEU A 283 -14.78 -4.46 5.37
CA LEU A 283 -13.82 -4.96 6.33
C LEU A 283 -14.40 -6.17 7.04
N CYS A 284 -13.70 -7.30 6.92
CA CYS A 284 -13.95 -8.47 7.74
C CYS A 284 -13.13 -8.32 9.02
N ASP A 285 -13.76 -7.89 10.11
CA ASP A 285 -13.13 -7.73 11.41
C ASP A 285 -13.70 -8.74 12.41
N ASP A 286 -12.88 -9.18 13.35
CA ASP A 286 -13.25 -10.00 14.50
C ASP A 286 -13.87 -11.37 14.17
N VAL A 287 -13.09 -12.43 14.39
CA VAL A 287 -13.49 -13.81 14.12
C VAL A 287 -14.06 -14.43 15.39
N ASN A 288 -15.39 -14.44 15.50
CA ASN A 288 -16.05 -15.25 16.52
C ASN A 288 -16.14 -16.70 16.02
N VAL A 289 -15.48 -17.61 16.73
CA VAL A 289 -15.65 -19.05 16.52
C VAL A 289 -17.04 -19.41 17.04
N CYS A 290 -17.94 -19.80 16.14
CA CYS A 290 -19.23 -20.31 16.56
C CYS A 290 -19.04 -21.72 17.14
N ASP A 291 -19.50 -21.87 18.39
CA ASP A 291 -19.89 -23.17 18.94
C ASP A 291 -21.23 -23.57 18.29
N ASP A 292 -21.10 -24.29 17.17
CA ASP A 292 -21.97 -25.36 16.68
C ASP A 292 -23.50 -25.25 16.91
N ASN A 293 -24.20 -24.57 15.98
CA ASN A 293 -25.42 -25.08 15.35
C ASN A 293 -25.86 -24.15 14.21
N ILE A 294 -25.27 -24.33 13.03
CA ILE A 294 -25.75 -23.71 11.79
C ILE A 294 -26.59 -24.74 11.04
N ARG A 295 -27.86 -24.44 10.79
CA ARG A 295 -28.77 -25.33 10.06
C ARG A 295 -29.48 -24.55 8.96
N GLY A 296 -29.21 -24.92 7.72
CA GLY A 296 -29.86 -24.30 6.57
C GLY A 296 -29.60 -22.80 6.51
N ASN A 297 -30.61 -21.98 6.77
CA ASN A 297 -30.56 -20.51 6.74
C ASN A 297 -30.61 -19.87 8.14
N GLN A 298 -30.31 -20.63 9.18
CA GLN A 298 -30.34 -20.15 10.57
C GLN A 298 -28.98 -20.34 11.24
N ILE A 299 -28.50 -19.28 11.87
CA ILE A 299 -27.31 -19.27 12.71
C ILE A 299 -27.78 -18.96 14.13
N THR A 300 -27.57 -19.91 15.05
CA THR A 300 -27.91 -19.71 16.46
C THR A 300 -26.68 -19.26 17.22
N ILE A 301 -26.76 -18.09 17.85
CA ILE A 301 -25.74 -17.53 18.73
C ILE A 301 -26.27 -17.62 20.16
N LYS A 302 -25.44 -18.15 21.06
CA LYS A 302 -25.75 -18.16 22.48
C LYS A 302 -25.71 -16.73 23.00
N SER A 303 -26.87 -16.15 23.31
CA SER A 303 -26.91 -14.82 23.92
C SER A 303 -26.47 -14.92 25.38
N ILE A 304 -25.69 -13.95 25.84
CA ILE A 304 -25.33 -13.82 27.27
C ILE A 304 -26.37 -12.93 27.97
N TYR A 305 -27.10 -12.07 27.23
CA TYR A 305 -28.07 -11.11 27.78
C TYR A 305 -29.33 -10.96 26.89
N TYR A 306 -30.49 -10.83 27.55
CA TYR A 306 -31.86 -10.87 27.01
C TYR A 306 -32.23 -9.75 26.01
N SER A 307 -31.36 -8.77 25.76
CA SER A 307 -31.70 -7.55 24.98
C SER A 307 -30.66 -7.11 23.95
N ASP A 308 -29.51 -7.77 23.89
CA ASP A 308 -28.40 -7.31 23.05
C ASP A 308 -28.51 -7.94 21.65
N LEU A 309 -29.43 -7.42 20.85
CA LEU A 309 -29.54 -7.80 19.45
C LEU A 309 -28.33 -7.24 18.68
N PRO A 310 -27.65 -8.07 17.86
CA PRO A 310 -26.54 -7.60 17.06
C PRO A 310 -27.00 -6.50 16.08
N SER A 311 -26.25 -5.39 16.07
CA SER A 311 -26.52 -4.25 15.18
C SER A 311 -25.98 -4.44 13.75
N PHE A 312 -25.12 -5.44 13.54
CA PHE A 312 -24.53 -5.76 12.25
C PHE A 312 -25.55 -6.45 11.31
N LYS A 313 -25.42 -6.20 10.01
CA LYS A 313 -26.32 -6.73 8.97
C LYS A 313 -25.67 -7.77 8.06
N TYR A 314 -24.34 -7.77 7.96
CA TYR A 314 -23.59 -8.56 6.98
C TYR A 314 -22.58 -9.44 7.69
N LEU A 315 -22.43 -10.66 7.20
CA LEU A 315 -21.54 -11.68 7.77
C LEU A 315 -20.70 -12.35 6.69
N ALA A 316 -19.47 -12.69 7.05
CA ALA A 316 -18.59 -13.57 6.31
C ALA A 316 -18.53 -14.93 7.01
N LEU A 317 -18.85 -15.98 6.25
CA LEU A 317 -18.83 -17.36 6.71
C LEU A 317 -17.64 -18.08 6.08
N PHE A 318 -16.67 -18.44 6.90
CA PHE A 318 -15.47 -19.13 6.45
C PHE A 318 -15.68 -20.65 6.51
N HIS A 319 -15.53 -21.28 5.36
CA HIS A 319 -15.41 -22.73 5.22
C HIS A 319 -13.92 -23.12 5.08
N ASP A 320 -13.64 -24.41 4.88
CA ASP A 320 -12.26 -24.90 4.73
C ASP A 320 -11.45 -24.17 3.65
N ASN A 321 -12.04 -23.99 2.46
CA ASN A 321 -11.36 -23.47 1.28
C ASN A 321 -12.16 -22.35 0.59
N SER A 322 -13.15 -21.75 1.24
CA SER A 322 -14.01 -20.74 0.61
C SER A 322 -14.69 -19.87 1.64
N VAL A 323 -14.93 -18.61 1.30
CA VAL A 323 -15.75 -17.71 2.10
C VAL A 323 -17.10 -17.48 1.40
N VAL A 324 -18.17 -17.45 2.20
CA VAL A 324 -19.52 -17.12 1.73
C VAL A 324 -20.01 -15.91 2.50
N TYR A 325 -20.37 -14.86 1.76
CA TYR A 325 -20.95 -13.64 2.33
C TYR A 325 -22.48 -13.72 2.33
N VAL A 326 -23.08 -13.32 3.46
CA VAL A 326 -24.52 -13.41 3.71
C VAL A 326 -25.05 -12.12 4.34
N LYS A 327 -26.34 -11.85 4.10
CA LYS A 327 -27.09 -10.75 4.71
C LYS A 327 -28.07 -11.32 5.73
N ILE A 328 -28.12 -10.70 6.91
CA ILE A 328 -29.10 -11.01 7.95
C ILE A 328 -30.42 -10.36 7.55
N MET A 329 -31.44 -11.19 7.39
CA MET A 329 -32.79 -10.76 7.01
C MET A 329 -33.66 -10.48 8.22
N ASP A 330 -33.48 -11.27 9.29
CA ASP A 330 -34.28 -11.16 10.50
C ASP A 330 -33.52 -11.72 11.70
N VAL A 331 -33.82 -11.20 12.89
CA VAL A 331 -33.23 -11.64 14.16
C VAL A 331 -34.35 -11.98 15.12
N LYS A 332 -34.35 -13.22 15.59
CA LYS A 332 -35.35 -13.73 16.53
C LYS A 332 -34.69 -14.27 17.79
N GLN A 333 -35.45 -14.35 18.86
CA GLN A 333 -35.07 -15.11 20.05
C GLN A 333 -35.77 -16.48 20.01
N ASP A 334 -35.04 -17.53 20.37
CA ASP A 334 -35.58 -18.88 20.53
C ASP A 334 -36.17 -19.09 21.95
N GLU A 335 -36.89 -20.19 22.17
CA GLU A 335 -37.46 -20.57 23.47
C GLU A 335 -36.41 -20.70 24.60
N TYR A 336 -35.14 -20.89 24.22
CA TYR A 336 -33.99 -21.00 25.12
C TYR A 336 -33.17 -19.71 25.26
N ASP A 337 -33.72 -18.55 24.88
CA ASP A 337 -33.06 -17.23 24.97
C ASP A 337 -31.79 -17.09 24.11
N ASN A 338 -31.68 -17.93 23.07
CA ASN A 338 -30.63 -17.81 22.07
C ASN A 338 -31.06 -16.85 20.97
N THR A 339 -30.10 -16.08 20.45
CA THR A 339 -30.32 -15.20 19.30
C THR A 339 -30.19 -16.02 18.01
N VAL A 340 -31.27 -16.14 17.25
CA VAL A 340 -31.33 -16.81 15.95
C VAL A 340 -31.29 -15.77 14.85
N LEU A 341 -30.23 -15.81 14.05
CA LEU A 341 -30.07 -15.01 12.85
C LEU A 341 -30.61 -15.77 11.64
N ILE A 342 -31.57 -15.18 10.93
CA ILE A 342 -32.08 -15.70 9.66
C ILE A 342 -31.31 -15.01 8.53
N ILE A 343 -30.63 -15.79 7.71
CA ILE A 343 -29.80 -15.29 6.61
C ILE A 343 -30.46 -15.50 5.24
N ASP A 344 -30.01 -14.71 4.26
CA ASP A 344 -30.50 -14.73 2.87
C ASP A 344 -30.12 -16.01 2.09
N LYS A 345 -29.10 -16.75 2.54
CA LYS A 345 -28.57 -17.95 1.88
C LYS A 345 -28.68 -19.20 2.74
N THR A 346 -28.86 -20.34 2.08
CA THR A 346 -28.80 -21.65 2.74
C THR A 346 -27.38 -22.19 2.75
N ILE A 347 -26.85 -22.45 3.94
CA ILE A 347 -25.52 -23.00 4.18
C ILE A 347 -25.57 -24.51 4.04
N LYS A 348 -24.75 -25.05 3.12
CA LYS A 348 -24.64 -26.50 2.87
C LYS A 348 -23.35 -27.12 3.41
N LYS A 349 -22.33 -26.30 3.68
CA LYS A 349 -21.01 -26.72 4.15
C LYS A 349 -20.82 -26.31 5.61
N PRO A 350 -20.05 -27.07 6.41
CA PRO A 350 -19.73 -26.66 7.77
C PRO A 350 -18.98 -25.33 7.75
N VAL A 351 -19.35 -24.41 8.63
CA VAL A 351 -18.69 -23.11 8.80
C VAL A 351 -17.73 -23.26 9.98
N LYS A 352 -16.47 -22.89 9.78
CA LYS A 352 -15.45 -22.91 10.83
C LYS A 352 -15.44 -21.63 11.66
N LYS A 353 -15.68 -20.50 11.00
CA LYS A 353 -15.49 -19.17 11.54
C LYS A 353 -16.54 -18.22 10.97
N ILE A 354 -17.06 -17.34 11.81
CA ILE A 354 -17.95 -16.25 11.40
C ILE A 354 -17.28 -14.94 11.77
N SER A 355 -17.31 -13.98 10.86
CA SER A 355 -16.86 -12.62 11.11
C SER A 355 -17.90 -11.64 10.60
N HIS A 356 -17.99 -10.49 11.28
CA HIS A 356 -18.88 -9.43 10.87
C HIS A 356 -18.25 -8.66 9.71
N LEU A 357 -19.07 -8.31 8.73
CA LEU A 357 -18.65 -7.44 7.63
C LEU A 357 -19.11 -6.03 7.94
N MET A 358 -18.14 -5.13 8.13
CA MET A 358 -18.39 -3.71 8.29
C MET A 358 -18.10 -2.99 6.98
N LEU A 359 -19.04 -2.21 6.47
CA LEU A 359 -18.77 -1.33 5.34
C LEU A 359 -18.00 -0.12 5.87
N CYS A 360 -16.77 0.08 5.42
CA CYS A 360 -15.95 1.19 5.87
C CYS A 360 -15.22 1.86 4.71
N ARG A 361 -14.62 3.02 5.00
CA ARG A 361 -13.68 3.72 4.12
C ARG A 361 -12.48 4.17 4.96
N PHE A 362 -11.43 4.62 4.29
CA PHE A 362 -10.38 5.35 4.98
C PHE A 362 -10.93 6.66 5.57
N ASP A 363 -10.42 7.02 6.74
CA ASP A 363 -10.76 8.28 7.41
C ASP A 363 -9.87 9.45 6.94
N SER A 364 -8.74 9.13 6.31
CA SER A 364 -7.77 10.10 5.78
C SER A 364 -7.52 9.88 4.30
N ASP A 365 -7.25 10.96 3.57
CA ASP A 365 -6.73 10.90 2.19
C ASP A 365 -5.23 10.62 2.15
N SER A 366 -4.55 10.56 3.30
CA SER A 366 -3.12 10.29 3.40
C SER A 366 -2.90 8.88 3.94
N VAL A 367 -2.18 8.06 3.17
CA VAL A 367 -1.73 6.72 3.59
C VAL A 367 -0.21 6.71 3.63
N GLN A 368 0.35 6.28 4.76
CA GLN A 368 1.80 6.18 4.95
C GLN A 368 2.24 4.72 5.02
N ILE A 369 3.29 4.41 4.27
CA ILE A 369 4.03 3.15 4.32
C ILE A 369 5.40 3.47 4.93
N LYS A 370 5.73 2.80 6.02
CA LYS A 370 7.03 2.90 6.66
C LYS A 370 7.83 1.64 6.35
N TYR A 371 9.01 1.82 5.79
CA TYR A 371 9.91 0.74 5.40
C TYR A 371 10.94 0.48 6.49
N ASN A 372 10.88 -0.71 7.06
CA ASN A 372 11.92 -1.20 7.96
C ASN A 372 13.08 -1.78 7.14
N THR A 373 12.78 -2.48 6.05
CA THR A 373 13.75 -2.96 5.06
C THR A 373 13.19 -2.77 3.65
N ASN A 374 13.93 -3.18 2.62
CA ASN A 374 13.42 -3.23 1.25
C ASN A 374 12.33 -4.30 1.05
N GLN A 375 12.13 -5.20 2.01
CA GLN A 375 11.14 -6.28 1.95
C GLN A 375 10.08 -6.16 3.04
N GLN A 376 10.33 -5.45 4.13
CA GLN A 376 9.41 -5.33 5.26
C GLN A 376 8.93 -3.89 5.39
N ALA A 377 7.61 -3.74 5.37
CA ALA A 377 6.95 -2.47 5.56
C ALA A 377 5.76 -2.59 6.51
N GLU A 378 5.42 -1.49 7.16
CA GLU A 378 4.26 -1.36 8.03
C GLU A 378 3.42 -0.15 7.61
N SER A 379 2.11 -0.28 7.72
CA SER A 379 1.17 0.82 7.49
C SER A 379 0.05 0.77 8.51
N ASN A 380 -0.27 1.91 9.10
CA ASN A 380 -1.40 2.05 10.02
C ASN A 380 -2.43 2.95 9.35
N ILE A 381 -3.63 2.42 9.11
CA ILE A 381 -4.69 3.15 8.41
C ILE A 381 -5.90 3.25 9.32
N GLN A 382 -6.38 4.47 9.51
CA GLN A 382 -7.64 4.71 10.20
C GLN A 382 -8.81 4.52 9.24
N VAL A 383 -9.80 3.74 9.68
CA VAL A 383 -11.03 3.46 8.94
C VAL A 383 -12.24 3.93 9.73
N VAL A 384 -13.30 4.27 9.01
CA VAL A 384 -14.58 4.69 9.58
C VAL A 384 -15.73 3.97 8.86
N GLU A 385 -16.72 3.55 9.63
CA GLU A 385 -17.94 2.91 9.15
C GLU A 385 -18.79 3.86 8.31
N VAL A 386 -19.44 3.31 7.30
CA VAL A 386 -20.23 4.01 6.29
C VAL A 386 -21.64 3.45 6.23
N PHE A 387 -22.65 4.33 6.15
CA PHE A 387 -24.08 3.98 6.11
C PHE A 387 -24.68 3.88 4.70
N ASP A 388 -23.85 3.60 3.68
CA ASP A 388 -24.27 3.50 2.28
C ASP A 388 -24.94 2.14 1.95
N ASP A 389 -25.13 1.29 2.96
CA ASP A 389 -25.62 -0.09 2.84
C ASP A 389 -27.08 -0.23 2.37
N GLN A 390 -27.83 0.87 2.27
CA GLN A 390 -29.24 0.88 1.91
C GLN A 390 -29.50 0.77 0.39
N TYR A 391 -28.45 0.82 -0.44
CA TYR A 391 -28.55 0.66 -1.90
C TYR A 391 -28.36 -0.79 -2.37
N PHE A 392 -28.25 -1.76 -1.45
CA PHE A 392 -27.99 -3.18 -1.74
C PHE A 392 -29.06 -4.15 -1.24
#